data_AF-A0A382FUY6-F1
#
_entry.id   AF-A0A382FUY6-F1
#
_cell.length_a   1.000
_cell.length_b   1.000
_cell.length_c   1.000
_cell.angle_alpha   90.00
_cell.angle_beta   90.00
_cell.angle_gamma   90.00
#
_symmetry.space_group_name_H-M   'P 1'
#
loop_
_entity.id
_entity.type
_entity.pdbx_description
1 polymer ?
#
loop_
_entity_poly.entity_id
_entity_poly.type
_entity_poly.pdbx_seq_one_letter_code
_entity_poly.pdbx_strand_id
1 'polypeptide(L)'
;CLGRPSIKETFSQGQLVQKLEIFYDGRPVRIDRLAVEDDDPILDAKWGLGGKPVLGSFFCLTSRKDLVDLLRQSIDPPDNGDLFSATFVDNIILCRYLGNSVEHVKRNFIEAWKILRVALRDQKAVIPRIWNT
;
A
#
# COMPACT_ATOMS: atom_id res chain seq x y z
N CYS A 1 1.62 0.31 10.58
CA CYS A 1 1.63 1.60 11.29
C CYS A 1 2.81 1.59 12.24
N LEU A 2 3.66 2.61 12.21
CA LEU A 2 4.81 2.79 13.08
C LEU A 2 4.46 3.77 14.21
N GLY A 3 3.95 3.24 15.32
CA GLY A 3 3.43 4.01 16.45
C GLY A 3 1.89 3.99 16.54
N ARG A 4 1.34 4.84 17.41
CA ARG A 4 -0.10 4.99 17.67
C ARG A 4 -0.54 6.44 17.39
N PRO A 5 -0.97 6.74 16.14
CA PRO A 5 -1.30 8.11 15.71
C PRO A 5 -2.41 8.77 16.53
N SER A 6 -3.38 7.98 17.00
CA SER A 6 -4.50 8.48 17.82
C SER A 6 -4.07 9.14 19.13
N ILE A 7 -2.89 8.77 19.66
CA ILE A 7 -2.30 9.38 20.86
C ILE A 7 -0.98 10.09 20.56
N LYS A 8 -0.68 10.35 19.28
CA LYS A 8 0.55 11.00 18.78
C LYS A 8 1.85 10.28 19.18
N GLU A 9 1.78 8.98 19.41
CA GLU A 9 2.99 8.18 19.62
C GLU A 9 3.60 7.82 18.26
N THR A 10 4.88 8.14 18.09
CA THR A 10 5.68 7.72 16.94
C THR A 10 6.54 6.51 17.31
N PHE A 11 7.00 5.76 16.31
CA PHE A 11 8.06 4.79 16.51
C PHE A 11 9.36 5.54 16.87
N SER A 12 9.85 5.37 18.09
CA SER A 12 11.05 6.04 18.60
C SER A 12 12.10 5.07 19.13
N GLN A 13 11.71 3.83 19.45
CA GLN A 13 12.57 2.81 20.03
C GLN A 13 12.25 1.42 19.49
N GLY A 14 13.27 0.58 19.37
CA GLY A 14 13.27 -0.74 18.77
C GLY A 14 13.78 -0.77 17.32
N GLN A 15 13.79 -1.99 16.79
CA GLN A 15 14.09 -2.24 15.39
C GLN A 15 12.90 -2.92 14.73
N LEU A 16 12.56 -2.51 13.51
CA LEU A 16 11.63 -3.22 12.66
C LEU A 16 12.32 -3.58 11.35
N VAL A 17 12.20 -4.84 10.96
CA VAL A 17 12.52 -5.30 9.61
C VAL A 17 11.28 -5.97 9.04
N GLN A 18 10.64 -5.31 8.08
CA GLN A 18 9.57 -5.87 7.28
C GLN A 18 10.14 -6.38 5.96
N LYS A 19 9.87 -7.63 5.62
CA LYS A 19 10.22 -8.25 4.33
C LYS A 19 8.96 -8.80 3.67
N LEU A 20 8.80 -8.53 2.39
CA LEU A 20 7.77 -9.11 1.55
C LEU A 20 8.43 -9.63 0.27
N GLU A 21 8.20 -10.90 -0.02
CA GLU A 21 8.69 -11.55 -1.22
C GLU A 21 7.50 -12.19 -1.93
N ILE A 22 7.35 -11.88 -3.21
CA ILE A 22 6.32 -12.45 -4.07
C ILE A 22 7.04 -13.23 -5.16
N PHE A 23 6.69 -14.50 -5.28
CA PHE A 23 7.17 -15.40 -6.31
C PHE A 23 6.02 -15.78 -7.24
N TYR A 24 6.31 -15.88 -8.53
CA TYR A 24 5.40 -16.41 -9.55
C TYR A 24 6.15 -17.45 -10.37
N ASP A 25 5.59 -18.66 -10.45
CA ASP A 25 6.23 -19.83 -11.08
C ASP A 25 7.69 -20.04 -10.63
N GLY A 26 7.93 -19.92 -9.33
CA GLY A 26 9.25 -20.10 -8.71
C GLY A 26 10.24 -18.94 -8.96
N ARG A 27 9.84 -17.89 -9.69
CA ARG A 27 10.69 -16.72 -9.96
C ARG A 27 10.31 -15.55 -9.05
N PRO A 28 11.28 -14.83 -8.46
CA PRO A 28 10.98 -13.64 -7.67
C PRO A 28 10.46 -12.54 -8.60
N VAL A 29 9.24 -12.07 -8.34
CA VAL A 29 8.60 -10.97 -9.09
C VAL A 29 8.54 -9.69 -8.26
N ARG A 30 8.60 -9.79 -6.94
CA ARG A 30 8.77 -8.62 -6.08
C ARG A 30 9.52 -8.97 -4.81
N ILE A 31 10.49 -8.14 -4.46
CA ILE A 31 11.16 -8.14 -3.17
C ILE A 31 11.04 -6.73 -2.61
N ASP A 32 10.54 -6.63 -1.39
CA ASP A 32 10.33 -5.37 -0.69
C ASP A 32 10.81 -5.48 0.74
N ARG A 33 11.62 -4.52 1.17
CA ARG A 33 12.21 -4.50 2.49
C ARG A 33 12.17 -3.10 3.06
N LEU A 34 11.52 -2.96 4.21
CA LEU A 34 11.65 -1.80 5.09
C LEU A 34 12.46 -2.23 6.30
N ALA A 35 13.54 -1.51 6.60
CA ALA A 35 14.24 -1.63 7.86
C ALA A 35 14.30 -0.24 8.48
N VAL A 36 13.91 -0.17 9.75
CA VAL A 36 13.98 1.05 10.56
C VAL A 36 14.52 0.67 11.94
N GLU A 37 15.31 1.57 12.50
CA GLU A 37 15.88 1.48 13.84
C GLU A 37 15.61 2.76 14.63
N ASP A 38 16.10 2.81 15.87
CA ASP A 38 15.99 3.97 16.75
C ASP A 38 16.53 5.22 16.05
N ASP A 39 15.75 6.30 16.08
CA ASP A 39 16.10 7.60 15.50
C ASP A 39 16.57 7.54 14.02
N ASP A 40 16.12 6.53 13.27
CA ASP A 40 16.50 6.38 11.86
C ASP A 40 15.96 7.57 11.03
N PRO A 41 16.83 8.30 10.30
CA PRO A 41 16.41 9.43 9.47
C PRO A 41 15.31 9.11 8.46
N ILE A 42 15.14 7.84 8.07
CA ILE A 42 14.07 7.41 7.17
C ILE A 42 12.67 7.72 7.72
N LEU A 43 12.50 7.84 9.05
CA LEU A 43 11.20 8.11 9.66
C LEU A 43 10.67 9.50 9.28
N ASP A 44 11.55 10.51 9.25
CA ASP A 44 11.16 11.92 9.05
C ASP A 44 11.59 12.50 7.69
N ALA A 45 12.59 11.92 7.04
CA ALA A 45 13.09 12.46 5.79
C ALA A 45 12.06 12.35 4.65
N LYS A 46 12.02 13.36 3.77
CA LYS A 46 11.15 13.36 2.58
C LYS A 46 11.43 12.22 1.60
N TRP A 47 12.67 11.71 1.56
CA TRP A 47 13.03 10.53 0.77
C TRP A 47 12.63 9.22 1.44
N GLY A 48 12.26 9.27 2.72
CA GLY A 48 11.74 8.16 3.52
C GLY A 48 10.23 8.26 3.74
N LEU A 49 9.80 8.14 4.99
CA LEU A 49 8.40 8.15 5.39
C LEU A 49 7.85 9.56 5.61
N GLY A 50 8.69 10.59 5.66
CA GLY A 50 8.23 11.99 5.75
C GLY A 50 7.33 12.27 6.97
N GLY A 51 7.59 11.63 8.10
CA GLY A 51 6.81 11.75 9.33
C GLY A 51 5.46 11.02 9.30
N LYS A 52 5.21 10.17 8.29
CA LYS A 52 3.95 9.45 8.11
C LYS A 52 4.08 8.01 8.63
N PRO A 53 3.34 7.61 9.68
CA PRO A 53 3.51 6.31 10.32
C PRO A 53 2.79 5.18 9.58
N VAL A 54 1.87 5.48 8.66
CA VAL A 54 1.07 4.48 7.95
C VAL A 54 1.62 4.31 6.54
N LEU A 55 2.11 3.12 6.24
CA LEU A 55 2.48 2.69 4.91
C LEU A 55 1.69 1.43 4.53
N GLY A 56 1.38 1.29 3.25
CA GLY A 56 0.64 0.13 2.73
C GLY A 56 1.08 -0.22 1.32
N SER A 57 0.98 -1.51 0.99
CA SER A 57 1.24 -2.00 -0.36
C SER A 57 0.17 -3.00 -0.78
N PHE A 58 -0.32 -2.86 -2.00
CA PHE A 58 -1.28 -3.75 -2.63
C PHE A 58 -0.71 -4.24 -3.96
N PHE A 59 -0.85 -5.52 -4.23
CA PHE A 59 -0.27 -6.19 -5.39
C PHE A 59 -1.35 -6.95 -6.15
N CYS A 60 -1.36 -6.81 -7.46
CA CYS A 60 -2.22 -7.60 -8.34
C CYS A 60 -1.41 -8.10 -9.53
N LEU A 61 -1.22 -9.42 -9.61
CA LEU A 61 -0.60 -10.07 -10.76
C LEU A 61 -1.59 -10.07 -11.93
N THR A 62 -1.23 -9.41 -13.02
CA THR A 62 -2.04 -9.30 -14.24
C THR A 62 -1.20 -8.81 -15.41
N SER A 63 -1.59 -9.17 -16.64
CA SER A 63 -1.02 -8.57 -17.86
C SER A 63 -1.69 -7.26 -18.26
N ARG A 64 -2.77 -6.85 -17.56
CA ARG A 64 -3.60 -5.69 -17.89
C ARG A 64 -3.03 -4.37 -17.35
N LYS A 65 -1.97 -3.89 -18.00
CA LYS A 65 -1.34 -2.58 -17.69
C LYS A 65 -2.31 -1.40 -17.79
N ASP A 66 -3.29 -1.48 -18.69
CA ASP A 66 -4.29 -0.45 -18.94
C ASP A 66 -5.15 -0.10 -17.71
N LEU A 67 -5.22 -1.00 -16.71
CA LEU A 67 -5.99 -0.76 -15.49
C LEU A 67 -5.31 0.21 -14.52
N VAL A 68 -4.03 0.57 -14.72
CA VAL A 68 -3.34 1.54 -13.85
C VAL A 68 -3.98 2.91 -13.90
N ASP A 69 -4.31 3.40 -15.11
CA ASP A 69 -4.90 4.73 -15.24
C ASP A 69 -6.33 4.74 -14.70
N LEU A 70 -7.08 3.65 -14.86
CA LEU A 70 -8.38 3.48 -14.23
C LEU A 70 -8.27 3.60 -12.70
N LEU A 71 -7.30 2.93 -12.07
CA LEU A 71 -7.06 3.03 -10.63
C LEU A 71 -6.72 4.46 -10.20
N ARG A 72 -5.85 5.14 -10.94
CA ARG A 72 -5.43 6.53 -10.63
C ARG A 72 -6.59 7.52 -10.75
N GLN A 73 -7.52 7.28 -11.67
CA GLN A 73 -8.67 8.15 -11.91
C GLN A 73 -9.85 7.86 -10.96
N SER A 74 -9.99 6.60 -10.51
CA SER A 74 -11.15 6.16 -9.75
C SER A 74 -10.95 6.17 -8.23
N ILE A 75 -9.70 6.19 -7.77
CA ILE A 75 -9.38 6.25 -6.34
C ILE A 75 -9.05 7.70 -6.02
N ASP A 76 -9.88 8.30 -5.15
CA ASP A 76 -9.68 9.68 -4.73
C ASP A 76 -8.25 9.88 -4.21
N PRO A 77 -7.58 10.97 -4.62
CA PRO A 77 -6.31 11.32 -4.04
C PRO A 77 -6.49 11.47 -2.53
N PRO A 78 -5.58 10.94 -1.71
CA PRO A 78 -5.74 11.03 -0.27
C PRO A 78 -5.73 12.49 0.20
N ASP A 79 -6.64 12.85 1.11
CA ASP A 79 -6.64 14.16 1.76
C ASP A 79 -5.50 14.31 2.78
N ASN A 80 -5.27 15.54 3.25
CA ASN A 80 -4.35 15.84 4.37
C ASN A 80 -2.88 15.44 4.13
N GLY A 81 -2.45 15.46 2.86
CA GLY A 81 -1.08 15.19 2.46
C GLY A 81 -0.69 13.71 2.52
N ASP A 82 -1.63 12.80 2.71
CA ASP A 82 -1.43 11.37 2.45
C ASP A 82 -1.12 11.16 0.96
N LEU A 83 -0.43 10.07 0.63
CA LEU A 83 0.03 9.76 -0.71
C LEU A 83 -0.48 8.40 -1.14
N PHE A 84 -1.02 8.32 -2.35
CA PHE A 84 -1.39 7.07 -3.01
C PHE A 84 -0.82 7.07 -4.41
N SER A 85 -0.25 5.95 -4.83
CA SER A 85 0.24 5.76 -6.19
C SER A 85 -0.08 4.36 -6.68
N ALA A 86 -0.29 4.23 -7.99
CA ALA A 86 -0.40 2.94 -8.67
C ALA A 86 0.58 2.93 -9.84
N THR A 87 1.28 1.81 -10.02
CA THR A 87 2.21 1.59 -11.14
C THR A 87 2.13 0.15 -11.64
N PHE A 88 2.63 -0.11 -12.84
CA PHE A 88 2.73 -1.45 -13.42
C PHE A 88 4.20 -1.80 -13.67
N VAL A 89 4.64 -2.91 -13.11
CA VAL A 89 6.01 -3.42 -13.25
C VAL A 89 5.98 -4.95 -13.18
N ASP A 90 6.71 -5.64 -14.05
CA ASP A 90 6.85 -7.10 -14.04
C ASP A 90 5.52 -7.89 -13.92
N ASN A 91 4.51 -7.48 -14.71
CA ASN A 91 3.15 -8.03 -14.68
C ASN A 91 2.42 -7.87 -13.33
N ILE A 92 2.83 -6.90 -12.53
CA ILE A 92 2.20 -6.56 -11.26
C ILE A 92 1.73 -5.12 -11.31
N ILE A 93 0.45 -4.91 -11.05
CA ILE A 93 -0.06 -3.62 -10.59
C ILE A 93 0.30 -3.49 -9.11
N LEU A 94 1.12 -2.49 -8.79
CA LEU A 94 1.55 -2.16 -7.45
C LEU A 94 0.92 -0.84 -7.04
N CYS A 95 0.09 -0.87 -6.00
CA CYS A 95 -0.40 0.33 -5.33
C CYS A 95 0.36 0.55 -4.01
N ARG A 96 0.80 1.78 -3.77
CA ARG A 96 1.48 2.19 -2.53
C ARG A 96 0.69 3.29 -1.86
N TYR A 97 0.68 3.25 -0.53
CA TYR A 97 0.15 4.31 0.31
C TYR A 97 1.20 4.73 1.34
N LEU A 98 1.29 6.03 1.61
CA LEU A 98 2.06 6.61 2.70
C LEU A 98 1.26 7.76 3.32
N GLY A 99 0.94 7.70 4.61
CA GLY A 99 0.01 8.63 5.24
C GLY A 99 -0.15 8.45 6.74
N ASN A 100 -1.21 9.07 7.26
CA ASN A 100 -1.48 9.17 8.69
C ASN A 100 -2.68 8.34 9.16
N SER A 101 -3.45 7.71 8.26
CA SER A 101 -4.67 6.98 8.60
C SER A 101 -4.69 5.55 8.05
N VAL A 102 -4.93 4.60 8.95
CA VAL A 102 -5.13 3.19 8.61
C VAL A 102 -6.46 3.00 7.86
N GLU A 103 -7.47 3.79 8.22
CA GLU A 103 -8.79 3.81 7.61
C GLU A 103 -8.71 4.27 6.15
N HIS A 104 -7.88 5.29 5.86
CA HIS A 104 -7.67 5.80 4.51
C HIS A 104 -7.01 4.76 3.60
N VAL A 105 -5.90 4.16 4.03
CA VAL A 105 -5.26 3.11 3.23
C VAL A 105 -6.19 1.91 3.00
N LYS A 106 -6.96 1.52 4.03
CA LYS A 106 -7.92 0.43 3.92
C LYS A 106 -9.01 0.74 2.89
N ARG A 107 -9.57 1.96 2.91
CA ARG A 107 -10.54 2.43 1.91
C ARG A 107 -9.95 2.39 0.50
N ASN A 108 -8.77 2.98 0.31
CA ASN A 108 -8.13 3.03 -1.01
C ASN A 108 -7.82 1.64 -1.57
N PHE A 109 -7.37 0.70 -0.73
CA PHE A 109 -7.09 -0.66 -1.16
C PHE A 109 -8.35 -1.50 -1.40
N ILE A 110 -9.43 -1.26 -0.64
CA ILE A 110 -10.73 -1.88 -0.93
C ILE A 110 -11.27 -1.40 -2.28
N GLU A 111 -11.17 -0.10 -2.59
CA GLU A 111 -11.59 0.41 -3.90
C GLU A 111 -10.72 -0.12 -5.04
N ALA A 112 -9.39 -0.13 -4.86
CA ALA A 112 -8.47 -0.74 -5.83
C ALA A 112 -8.84 -2.21 -6.09
N TRP A 113 -9.12 -2.97 -5.03
CA TRP A 113 -9.53 -4.35 -5.14
C TRP A 113 -10.86 -4.52 -5.89
N LYS A 114 -11.87 -3.69 -5.61
CA LYS A 114 -13.18 -3.75 -6.30
C LYS A 114 -13.01 -3.52 -7.81
N ILE A 115 -12.29 -2.48 -8.19
CA ILE A 115 -12.02 -2.12 -9.58
C ILE A 115 -11.34 -3.29 -10.31
N LEU A 116 -10.25 -3.80 -9.74
CA LEU A 116 -9.48 -4.89 -10.32
C LEU A 116 -10.28 -6.19 -10.36
N ARG A 117 -11.08 -6.48 -9.33
CA ARG A 117 -11.91 -7.68 -9.28
C ARG A 117 -12.90 -7.71 -10.43
N VAL A 118 -13.62 -6.61 -10.67
CA VAL A 118 -14.57 -6.51 -11.77
C VAL A 118 -13.83 -6.62 -13.11
N ALA A 119 -12.78 -5.82 -13.31
CA ALA A 119 -12.04 -5.77 -14.57
C ALA A 119 -11.35 -7.08 -14.97
N LEU A 120 -10.95 -7.91 -14.00
CA LEU A 120 -10.22 -9.16 -14.24
C LEU A 120 -11.07 -10.43 -14.17
N ARG A 121 -12.25 -10.38 -13.55
CA ARG A 121 -13.10 -11.56 -13.34
C ARG A 121 -14.51 -11.43 -13.90
N ASP A 122 -14.88 -10.27 -14.44
CA ASP A 122 -16.21 -9.96 -14.96
C ASP A 122 -17.33 -10.35 -13.97
N GLN A 123 -17.06 -10.13 -12.68
CA GLN A 123 -17.96 -10.45 -11.58
C GLN A 123 -18.08 -9.25 -10.67
N LYS A 124 -19.27 -9.06 -10.11
CA LYS A 124 -19.50 -8.05 -9.08
C LYS A 124 -18.51 -8.24 -7.93
N ALA A 125 -17.84 -7.16 -7.53
CA ALA A 125 -16.97 -7.16 -6.37
C ALA A 125 -17.79 -7.32 -5.09
N VAL A 126 -17.62 -8.43 -4.38
CA VAL A 126 -18.18 -8.67 -3.04
C VAL A 126 -17.04 -8.66 -2.04
N ILE A 127 -16.97 -7.61 -1.21
CA ILE A 127 -15.87 -7.41 -0.26
C ILE A 127 -15.74 -8.64 0.65
N PRO A 128 -14.54 -9.24 0.79
CA PRO A 128 -14.32 -10.34 1.71
C PRO A 128 -14.69 -9.97 3.14
N ARG A 129 -15.45 -10.83 3.83
CA ARG A 129 -15.92 -10.56 5.21
C ARG A 129 -14.78 -10.28 6.19
N ILE A 130 -13.63 -10.93 5.97
CA ILE A 130 -12.40 -10.76 6.75
C ILE A 130 -11.82 -9.34 6.68
N TRP A 131 -12.25 -8.51 5.73
CA TRP A 131 -11.82 -7.11 5.63
C TRP A 131 -12.74 -6.15 6.37
N ASN A 132 -13.83 -6.65 6.96
CA ASN A 132 -14.79 -5.84 7.70
C ASN A 132 -14.53 -5.81 9.22
N THR A 133 -13.34 -6.29 9.63
CA THR A 133 -12.79 -6.18 10.99
C THR A 133 -12.08 -4.86 11.20
#